data_AF-A0A931I667-F1
#
_entry.id   AF-A0A931I667-F1
#
_cell.length_a   1.000
_cell.length_b   1.000
_cell.length_c   1.000
_cell.angle_alpha   90.00
_cell.angle_beta   90.00
_cell.angle_gamma   90.00
#
_symmetry.space_group_name_H-M   'P 1'
#
loop_
_entity.id
_entity.type
_entity.pdbx_description
1 polymer ?
#
loop_
_entity_poly.entity_id
_entity_poly.type
_entity_poly.pdbx_seq_one_letter_code
_entity_poly.pdbx_strand_id
1 'polypeptide(L)'
;MTGSSMNDGGGERPTGLDEAELAAMQAKVRRFVIVSLGTLGVGLLAVLSALVWRSVNSDADPASGPAFAAVADLPAGVTIVDQDIDGDRLLVTVEGPEGRTLHLFQLTTGRPLGTVRLIAR
;
A
#
# COMPACT_ATOMS: atom_id res chain seq x y z
N MET A 1 14.82 40.56 75.03
CA MET A 1 13.37 40.44 75.27
C MET A 1 12.73 39.93 73.99
N THR A 2 12.01 38.82 74.11
CA THR A 2 10.97 38.31 73.19
C THR A 2 11.50 37.81 71.83
N GLY A 3 11.70 36.50 71.63
CA GLY A 3 10.66 35.45 71.65
C GLY A 3 10.21 35.27 70.20
N SER A 4 10.78 34.34 69.41
CA SER A 4 10.60 32.88 69.45
C SER A 4 9.13 32.46 69.49
N SER A 5 8.80 31.56 68.55
CA SER A 5 7.52 30.89 68.32
C SER A 5 6.35 31.75 67.85
N MET A 6 5.98 31.59 66.58
CA MET A 6 4.70 30.95 66.24
C MET A 6 4.70 30.61 64.74
N ASN A 7 5.47 29.59 64.35
CA ASN A 7 5.25 28.89 63.08
C ASN A 7 4.57 27.57 63.42
N ASP A 8 3.26 27.61 63.59
CA ASP A 8 2.40 26.43 63.65
C ASP A 8 1.05 26.78 63.05
N GLY A 9 0.69 26.08 61.98
CA GLY A 9 -0.51 26.35 61.21
C GLY A 9 -0.68 25.46 59.99
N GLY A 10 -0.48 24.16 60.19
CA GLY A 10 -1.08 23.04 59.45
C GLY A 10 -1.51 23.28 58.00
N GLY A 11 -0.57 23.17 57.07
CA GLY A 11 -0.87 22.74 55.71
C GLY A 11 -0.75 21.22 55.64
N GLU A 12 -1.77 20.51 56.11
CA GLU A 12 -1.92 19.07 55.89
C GLU A 12 -1.94 18.82 54.37
N ARG A 13 -0.79 18.52 53.78
CA ARG A 13 -0.72 18.05 52.39
C ARG A 13 -1.30 16.64 52.36
N PRO A 14 -2.41 16.37 51.65
CA PRO A 14 -2.99 15.02 51.52
C PRO A 14 -2.11 14.15 50.60
N THR A 15 -0.89 13.89 51.04
CA THR A 15 0.23 13.30 50.26
C THR A 15 0.01 11.84 49.87
N GLY A 16 -1.01 11.16 50.39
CA GLY A 16 -1.34 9.78 50.03
C GLY A 16 -2.48 9.61 49.02
N LEU A 17 -3.41 10.59 48.95
CA LEU A 17 -4.53 10.52 48.02
C LEU A 17 -4.08 10.94 46.60
N ASP A 18 -3.22 11.95 46.53
CA ASP A 18 -2.66 12.44 45.27
C ASP A 18 -1.84 11.36 44.56
N GLU A 19 -0.99 10.60 45.25
CA GLU A 19 -0.13 9.55 44.64
C GLU A 19 -0.93 8.36 44.08
N ALA A 20 -1.96 7.91 44.80
CA ALA A 20 -2.82 6.80 44.35
C ALA A 20 -3.73 7.21 43.17
N GLU A 21 -4.26 8.43 43.21
CA GLU A 21 -5.07 8.99 42.12
C GLU A 21 -4.22 9.24 40.87
N LEU A 22 -3.01 9.78 41.03
CA LEU A 22 -2.02 9.94 39.95
C LEU A 22 -1.66 8.58 39.31
N ALA A 23 -1.44 7.53 40.10
CA ALA A 23 -1.12 6.20 39.58
C ALA A 23 -2.28 5.59 38.76
N ALA A 24 -3.53 5.75 39.22
CA ALA A 24 -4.71 5.29 38.49
C ALA A 24 -4.94 6.08 37.19
N MET A 25 -4.71 7.40 37.21
CA MET A 25 -4.77 8.26 36.02
C MET A 25 -3.68 7.89 35.01
N GLN A 26 -2.44 7.66 35.46
CA GLN A 26 -1.33 7.22 34.61
C GLN A 26 -1.60 5.86 33.96
N ALA A 27 -2.17 4.90 34.69
CA ALA A 27 -2.53 3.60 34.14
C ALA A 27 -3.57 3.71 33.02
N LYS A 28 -4.56 4.60 33.20
CA LYS A 28 -5.62 4.85 32.22
C LYS A 28 -5.08 5.54 30.96
N VAL A 29 -4.26 6.58 31.13
CA VAL A 29 -3.59 7.27 30.02
C VAL A 29 -2.64 6.33 29.29
N ARG A 30 -1.83 5.55 30.00
CA ARG A 30 -0.90 4.58 29.40
C ARG A 30 -1.63 3.56 28.54
N ARG A 31 -2.79 3.06 28.98
CA ARG A 31 -3.62 2.14 28.19
C ARG A 31 -4.11 2.80 26.90
N PHE A 32 -4.59 4.04 26.97
CA PHE A 32 -5.00 4.79 25.78
C PHE A 32 -3.85 5.07 24.81
N VAL A 33 -2.68 5.46 25.33
CA VAL A 33 -1.47 5.71 24.53
C VAL A 33 -1.00 4.43 23.85
N ILE A 34 -0.99 3.28 24.55
CA ILE A 34 -0.62 1.99 23.94
C ILE A 34 -1.58 1.64 22.79
N VAL A 35 -2.88 1.87 22.98
CA VAL A 35 -3.86 1.61 21.92
C VAL A 35 -3.62 2.54 20.73
N SER A 36 -3.43 3.85 20.95
CA SER A 36 -3.24 4.80 19.84
C SER A 36 -1.91 4.60 19.10
N LEU A 37 -0.82 4.37 19.83
CA LEU A 37 0.49 4.05 19.23
C LEU A 37 0.42 2.71 18.50
N GLY A 38 -0.31 1.75 19.06
CA GLY A 38 -0.56 0.45 18.45
C GLY A 38 -1.27 0.58 17.11
N THR A 39 -2.40 1.28 17.03
CA THR A 39 -3.10 1.48 15.75
C THR A 39 -2.28 2.26 14.74
N LEU A 40 -1.53 3.29 15.17
CA LEU A 40 -0.63 4.03 14.28
C LEU A 40 0.46 3.12 13.71
N GLY A 41 1.10 2.30 14.54
CA GLY A 41 2.14 1.36 14.13
C GLY A 41 1.61 0.26 13.21
N VAL A 42 0.45 -0.31 13.53
CA VAL A 42 -0.21 -1.31 12.69
C VAL A 42 -0.57 -0.73 11.32
N GLY A 43 -1.07 0.51 11.27
CA GLY A 43 -1.34 1.19 10.01
C GLY A 43 -0.10 1.35 9.14
N LEU A 44 1.01 1.81 9.72
CA LEU A 44 2.27 1.95 9.00
C LEU A 44 2.80 0.59 8.50
N LEU A 45 2.81 -0.43 9.36
CA LEU A 45 3.25 -1.78 8.99
C LEU A 45 2.36 -2.39 7.90
N ALA A 46 1.04 -2.16 7.95
CA ALA A 46 0.11 -2.62 6.92
C ALA A 46 0.42 -1.98 5.56
N VAL A 47 0.67 -0.66 5.51
CA VAL A 47 1.02 0.04 4.27
C VAL A 47 2.35 -0.45 3.71
N LEU A 48 3.39 -0.57 4.55
CA LEU A 48 4.68 -1.10 4.12
C LEU A 48 4.55 -2.54 3.60
N SER A 49 3.79 -3.38 4.30
CA SER A 49 3.52 -4.76 3.87
C SER A 49 2.78 -4.79 2.53
N ALA A 50 1.78 -3.93 2.34
CA ALA A 50 1.06 -3.81 1.08
C ALA A 50 1.97 -3.34 -0.06
N LEU A 51 2.93 -2.44 0.22
CA LEU A 51 3.90 -1.96 -0.77
C LEU A 51 4.89 -3.04 -1.16
N VAL A 52 5.40 -3.81 -0.18
CA VAL A 52 6.28 -4.95 -0.46
C VAL A 52 5.52 -6.00 -1.25
N TRP A 53 4.31 -6.36 -0.82
CA TRP A 53 3.44 -7.29 -1.55
C TRP A 53 3.17 -6.78 -2.97
N ARG A 54 2.81 -5.50 -3.13
CA ARG A 54 2.63 -4.88 -4.44
C ARG A 54 3.91 -4.93 -5.26
N SER A 55 5.08 -4.69 -4.67
CA SER A 55 6.36 -4.70 -5.40
C SER A 55 6.80 -6.11 -5.83
N VAL A 56 6.62 -7.13 -4.99
CA VAL A 56 6.98 -8.52 -5.35
C VAL A 56 5.94 -9.15 -6.27
N ASN A 57 4.70 -8.65 -6.24
CA ASN A 57 3.59 -9.19 -7.00
C ASN A 57 3.22 -8.31 -8.22
N SER A 58 3.93 -7.19 -8.41
CA SER A 58 3.91 -6.40 -9.64
C SER A 58 5.27 -6.54 -10.30
N ASP A 59 5.43 -7.57 -11.12
CA ASP A 59 6.47 -7.61 -12.15
C ASP A 59 6.14 -6.55 -13.22
N ALA A 60 6.29 -5.26 -12.91
CA ALA A 60 6.27 -4.19 -13.90
C ALA A 60 6.69 -2.86 -13.27
N ASP A 61 7.99 -2.70 -13.02
CA ASP A 61 8.58 -1.38 -13.14
C ASP A 61 8.68 -1.10 -14.66
N PRO A 62 7.99 -0.09 -15.23
CA PRO A 62 8.05 0.18 -16.65
C PRO A 62 9.47 0.62 -17.05
N ALA A 63 10.20 -0.33 -17.62
CA ALA A 63 11.28 -0.19 -18.59
C ALA A 63 12.47 0.73 -18.21
N SER A 64 13.49 0.13 -17.60
CA SER A 64 14.90 0.59 -17.73
C SER A 64 15.64 -0.09 -18.91
N GLY A 65 14.90 -0.64 -19.88
CA GLY A 65 15.45 -1.33 -21.04
C GLY A 65 15.90 -0.37 -22.15
N PRO A 66 16.83 -0.78 -23.03
CA PRO A 66 17.20 0.00 -24.20
C PRO A 66 15.98 0.29 -25.10
N ALA A 67 15.91 1.50 -25.64
CA ALA A 67 14.85 1.89 -26.56
C ALA A 67 14.84 0.95 -27.78
N PHE A 68 13.65 0.44 -28.13
CA PHE A 68 13.43 -0.42 -29.29
C PHE A 68 12.25 0.11 -30.11
N ALA A 69 12.22 -0.25 -31.39
CA ALA A 69 11.11 -0.01 -32.28
C ALA A 69 10.80 -1.32 -33.02
N ALA A 70 9.56 -1.77 -32.95
CA ALA A 70 9.11 -2.99 -33.59
C ALA A 70 7.77 -2.76 -34.28
N VAL A 71 7.50 -3.53 -35.34
CA VAL A 71 6.24 -3.54 -36.06
C VAL A 71 5.58 -4.89 -35.81
N ALA A 72 4.33 -4.87 -35.36
CA ALA A 72 3.51 -6.05 -35.17
C ALA A 72 2.37 -6.04 -36.21
N ASP A 73 2.30 -7.07 -37.03
CA ASP A 73 1.23 -7.24 -38.00
C ASP A 73 -0.03 -7.74 -37.30
N LEU A 74 -1.09 -6.92 -37.36
CA LEU A 74 -2.43 -7.29 -36.89
C LEU A 74 -3.32 -7.64 -38.08
N PRO A 75 -4.33 -8.51 -37.88
CA PRO A 75 -5.31 -8.81 -38.93
C PRO A 75 -6.02 -7.55 -39.42
N ALA A 76 -6.19 -7.40 -40.74
CA ALA A 76 -6.88 -6.24 -41.29
C ALA A 76 -8.36 -6.22 -40.87
N GLY A 77 -8.89 -5.03 -40.58
CA GLY A 77 -10.31 -4.84 -40.24
C GLY A 77 -10.68 -5.18 -38.80
N VAL A 78 -9.70 -5.30 -37.90
CA VAL A 78 -9.93 -5.44 -36.45
C VAL A 78 -9.67 -4.11 -35.74
N THR A 79 -10.43 -3.86 -34.68
CA THR A 79 -10.25 -2.69 -33.82
C THR A 79 -9.52 -3.11 -32.55
N ILE A 80 -8.45 -2.40 -32.20
CA ILE A 80 -7.79 -2.61 -30.92
C ILE A 80 -8.69 -2.04 -29.82
N VAL A 81 -9.12 -2.89 -28.90
CA VAL A 81 -10.00 -2.50 -27.79
C VAL A 81 -9.29 -2.42 -26.46
N ASP A 82 -8.18 -3.16 -26.31
CA ASP A 82 -7.38 -3.16 -25.09
C ASP A 82 -5.95 -3.62 -25.38
N GLN A 83 -5.00 -3.16 -24.58
CA GLN A 83 -3.57 -3.48 -24.70
C GLN A 83 -2.94 -3.59 -23.31
N ASP A 84 -2.19 -4.66 -23.08
CA ASP A 84 -1.49 -4.91 -21.82
C ASP A 84 -0.04 -5.33 -22.08
N ILE A 85 0.86 -4.96 -21.17
CA ILE A 85 2.30 -5.21 -21.30
C ILE A 85 2.79 -5.91 -20.04
N ASP A 86 3.39 -7.09 -20.23
CA ASP A 86 4.00 -7.89 -19.19
C ASP A 86 5.46 -8.20 -19.57
N GLY A 87 6.39 -7.41 -19.04
CA GLY A 87 7.82 -7.48 -19.35
C GLY A 87 8.12 -7.31 -20.85
N ASP A 88 8.57 -8.38 -21.51
CA ASP A 88 8.88 -8.41 -22.96
C ASP A 88 7.70 -8.94 -23.81
N ARG A 89 6.50 -8.99 -23.23
CA ARG A 89 5.29 -9.48 -23.91
C ARG A 89 4.26 -8.35 -24.01
N LEU A 90 3.69 -8.22 -25.20
CA LEU A 90 2.60 -7.30 -25.51
C LEU A 90 1.36 -8.13 -25.83
N LEU A 91 0.31 -7.95 -25.05
CA LEU A 91 -1.00 -8.52 -25.30
C LEU A 91 -1.88 -7.45 -25.94
N VAL A 92 -2.41 -7.72 -27.12
CA VAL A 92 -3.32 -6.83 -27.84
C VAL A 92 -4.66 -7.53 -27.98
N THR A 93 -5.67 -6.98 -27.32
CA THR A 93 -7.05 -7.42 -27.48
C THR A 93 -7.65 -6.68 -28.66
N VAL A 94 -8.10 -7.45 -29.64
CA VAL A 94 -8.77 -6.94 -30.82
C VAL A 94 -10.21 -7.43 -30.87
N GLU A 95 -11.08 -6.60 -31.41
CA GLU A 95 -12.46 -6.93 -31.71
C GLU A 95 -12.64 -6.92 -33.23
N GLY A 96 -13.13 -8.03 -33.77
CA GLY A 96 -13.32 -8.23 -35.19
C GLY A 96 -14.61 -8.98 -35.51
N PRO A 97 -14.84 -9.34 -36.79
CA PRO A 97 -16.08 -10.00 -37.22
C PRO A 97 -16.31 -11.36 -36.56
N GLU A 98 -15.24 -12.03 -36.11
CA GLU A 98 -15.26 -13.32 -35.42
C GLU A 98 -15.39 -13.20 -33.89
N GLY A 99 -15.54 -11.97 -33.36
CA GLY A 99 -15.58 -11.67 -31.94
C GLY A 99 -14.25 -11.16 -31.38
N ARG A 100 -14.07 -11.30 -30.06
CA ARG A 100 -12.90 -10.77 -29.34
C ARG A 100 -11.75 -11.77 -29.35
N THR A 101 -10.58 -11.32 -29.78
CA THR A 101 -9.38 -12.13 -29.93
C THR A 101 -8.20 -11.44 -29.26
N LEU A 102 -7.36 -12.21 -28.58
CA LEU A 102 -6.15 -11.77 -27.91
C LEU A 102 -4.96 -12.17 -28.78
N HIS A 103 -4.14 -11.21 -29.18
CA HIS A 103 -2.87 -11.45 -29.87
C HIS A 103 -1.71 -11.17 -28.93
N LEU A 104 -0.86 -12.17 -28.73
CA LEU A 104 0.34 -12.03 -27.92
C LEU A 104 1.54 -11.83 -28.84
N PHE A 105 2.29 -10.77 -28.62
CA PHE A 105 3.50 -10.42 -29.35
C PHE A 105 4.69 -10.32 -28.39
N GLN A 106 5.89 -10.56 -28.91
CA GLN A 106 7.11 -10.17 -28.23
C GLN A 106 7.35 -8.69 -28.48
N LEU A 107 7.46 -7.90 -27.42
CA LEU A 107 7.46 -6.45 -27.48
C LEU A 107 8.70 -5.91 -28.23
N THR A 108 9.87 -6.47 -27.95
CA THR A 108 11.15 -6.04 -28.57
C THR A 108 11.28 -6.36 -30.06
N THR A 109 10.61 -7.41 -30.54
CA THR A 109 10.78 -7.89 -31.93
C THR A 109 9.51 -7.78 -32.78
N GLY A 110 8.36 -7.51 -32.17
CA GLY A 110 7.05 -7.52 -32.84
C GLY A 110 6.58 -8.92 -33.27
N ARG A 111 7.33 -9.98 -32.91
CA ARG A 111 7.03 -11.35 -33.36
C ARG A 111 5.77 -11.88 -32.66
N PRO A 112 4.80 -12.45 -33.39
CA PRO A 112 3.65 -13.08 -32.77
C PRO A 112 4.10 -14.32 -31.99
N LEU A 113 3.70 -14.37 -30.71
CA LEU A 113 3.92 -15.50 -29.80
C LEU A 113 2.71 -16.43 -29.77
N GLY A 114 1.50 -15.90 -29.98
CA GLY A 114 0.28 -16.71 -30.02
C GLY A 114 -0.99 -15.88 -30.14
N THR A 115 -2.11 -16.58 -30.32
CA THR A 115 -3.43 -15.97 -30.45
C THR A 115 -4.44 -16.79 -29.66
N VAL A 116 -5.32 -16.13 -28.90
CA VAL A 116 -6.39 -16.77 -28.12
C VAL A 116 -7.73 -16.14 -28.50
N ARG A 117 -8.69 -16.98 -28.90
CA ARG A 117 -10.06 -16.53 -29.20
C ARG A 117 -10.89 -16.57 -27.91
N LEU A 118 -11.55 -15.47 -27.59
CA LEU A 118 -12.47 -15.41 -26.46
C LEU A 118 -13.88 -15.80 -26.92
N ILE A 119 -14.48 -16.75 -26.21
CA ILE A 119 -15.87 -17.17 -26.39
C ILE A 119 -16.63 -16.86 -25.10
N ALA A 120 -17.65 -16.02 -25.18
CA ALA A 120 -18.59 -15.81 -24.09
C ALA A 120 -19.69 -16.88 -24.19
N ARG A 121 -19.95 -17.60 -23.10
CA ARG A 121 -21.00 -18.63 -23.02
C ARG A 121 -22.13 -18.16 -22.12
#